data_AF-A0A4U5TVW3-F1
#
_entry.id   AF-A0A4U5TVW3-F1
#
_cell.length_a   1.000
_cell.length_b   1.000
_cell.length_c   1.000
_cell.angle_alpha   90.00
_cell.angle_beta   90.00
_cell.angle_gamma   90.00
#
_symmetry.space_group_name_H-M   'P 1'
#
loop_
_entity.id
_entity.type
_entity.pdbx_description
1 polymer ?
#
loop_
_entity_poly.entity_id
_entity_poly.type
_entity_poly.pdbx_seq_one_letter_code
_entity_poly.pdbx_strand_id
1 'polypeptide(L)'
;MSQKYTEENIPKYCQNIGHYSDKLQYGEATFWERLKLKMHILYCERCKKYNTKNSLLTDIFKKKDYNVLDIKDIEEIKEKVNTDH
;
A
#
# COMPACT_ATOMS: atom_id res chain seq x y z
N MET A 1 11.56 -5.53 18.50
CA MET A 1 11.79 -6.73 17.67
C MET A 1 10.75 -6.73 16.55
N SER A 2 11.09 -6.15 15.41
CA SER A 2 10.17 -6.03 14.27
C SER A 2 10.14 -7.37 13.54
N GLN A 3 9.09 -8.16 13.75
CA GLN A 3 8.90 -9.44 13.06
C GLN A 3 8.88 -9.17 11.55
N LYS A 4 9.89 -9.67 10.83
CA LYS A 4 9.96 -9.63 9.36
C LYS A 4 9.01 -10.70 8.82
N TYR A 5 7.81 -10.29 8.43
CA TYR A 5 6.83 -11.17 7.82
C TYR A 5 7.26 -11.56 6.39
N THR A 6 7.50 -12.84 6.14
CA THR A 6 7.62 -13.44 4.79
C THR A 6 6.23 -13.77 4.23
N GLU A 7 6.08 -13.94 2.91
CA GLU A 7 4.79 -14.25 2.24
C GLU A 7 4.07 -15.47 2.83
N GLU A 8 4.83 -16.39 3.41
CA GLU A 8 4.37 -17.65 4.00
C GLU A 8 3.72 -17.50 5.40
N ASN A 9 3.93 -16.36 6.07
CA ASN A 9 3.46 -16.12 7.46
C ASN A 9 2.47 -14.95 7.57
N ILE A 10 1.80 -14.61 6.48
CA ILE A 10 0.76 -13.57 6.46
C ILE A 10 -0.58 -14.19 6.86
N PRO A 11 -1.27 -13.69 7.90
CA PRO A 11 -2.61 -14.17 8.22
C PRO A 11 -3.53 -14.04 7.00
N LYS A 12 -4.33 -15.08 6.74
CA LYS A 12 -5.27 -15.12 5.59
C LYS A 12 -6.15 -13.86 5.49
N TYR A 13 -6.54 -13.29 6.63
CA TYR A 13 -7.28 -12.03 6.68
C TYR A 13 -6.49 -10.84 6.11
N CYS A 14 -5.18 -10.74 6.37
CA CYS A 14 -4.32 -9.69 5.83
C CYS A 14 -4.06 -9.87 4.32
N GLN A 15 -3.98 -11.11 3.82
CA GLN A 15 -3.90 -11.37 2.37
C GLN A 15 -5.15 -10.86 1.64
N ASN A 16 -6.34 -11.13 2.19
CA ASN A 16 -7.59 -10.62 1.63
C ASN A 16 -7.64 -9.08 1.62
N ILE A 17 -7.07 -8.43 2.63
CA ILE A 17 -6.93 -6.97 2.66
C ILE A 17 -6.05 -6.46 1.52
N GLY A 18 -4.96 -7.16 1.18
CA GLY A 18 -4.16 -6.85 -0.01
C GLY A 18 -5.02 -6.79 -1.28
N HIS A 19 -5.79 -7.85 -1.53
CA HIS A 19 -6.72 -7.89 -2.66
C HIS A 19 -7.77 -6.76 -2.64
N TYR A 20 -8.32 -6.41 -1.48
CA TYR A 20 -9.26 -5.30 -1.37
C TYR A 20 -8.59 -3.94 -1.57
N SER A 21 -7.31 -3.79 -1.21
CA SER A 21 -6.52 -2.59 -1.43
C SER A 21 -6.28 -2.38 -2.93
N ASP A 22 -5.93 -3.43 -3.68
CA ASP A 22 -5.79 -3.39 -5.14
C ASP A 22 -7.11 -2.97 -5.80
N LYS A 23 -8.22 -3.64 -5.45
CA LYS A 23 -9.55 -3.25 -5.94
C LYS A 23 -9.90 -1.81 -5.61
N LEU A 24 -9.51 -1.31 -4.45
CA LEU A 24 -9.77 0.08 -4.07
C LEU A 24 -8.95 1.05 -4.95
N GLN A 25 -7.69 0.73 -5.22
CA GLN A 25 -6.80 1.53 -6.04
C GLN A 25 -7.31 1.68 -7.48
N TYR A 26 -7.88 0.61 -8.05
CA TYR A 26 -8.45 0.61 -9.41
C TYR A 26 -9.94 0.97 -9.46
N GLY A 27 -10.55 1.34 -8.32
CA GLY A 27 -11.96 1.76 -8.27
C GLY A 27 -12.98 0.63 -8.32
N GLU A 28 -12.54 -0.62 -8.31
CA GLU A 28 -13.36 -1.84 -8.37
C GLU A 28 -13.90 -2.29 -7.00
N ALA A 29 -13.42 -1.68 -5.91
CA ALA A 29 -13.84 -2.05 -4.56
C ALA A 29 -15.27 -1.61 -4.24
N THR A 30 -16.08 -2.57 -3.82
CA THR A 30 -17.42 -2.33 -3.25
C THR A 30 -17.36 -1.57 -1.92
N PHE A 31 -18.46 -0.93 -1.54
CA PHE A 31 -18.55 -0.18 -0.28
C PHE A 31 -18.19 -1.03 0.96
N TRP A 32 -18.63 -2.31 0.99
CA TRP A 32 -18.35 -3.22 2.09
C TRP A 32 -16.87 -3.63 2.16
N GLU A 33 -16.22 -3.84 1.01
CA GLU A 33 -14.79 -4.13 0.95
C GLU A 33 -13.96 -2.95 1.48
N ARG A 34 -14.34 -1.71 1.11
CA ARG A 34 -13.73 -0.48 1.64
C ARG A 34 -13.83 -0.36 3.15
N LEU A 35 -15.01 -0.67 3.71
CA LEU A 35 -15.23 -0.61 5.15
C LEU A 35 -14.39 -1.67 5.89
N LYS A 36 -14.37 -2.92 5.39
CA LYS A 36 -13.54 -4.00 5.93
C LYS A 36 -12.06 -3.66 5.89
N LEU A 37 -11.58 -3.09 4.78
CA LEU A 37 -10.22 -2.63 4.61
C LEU A 37 -9.84 -1.61 5.68
N LYS A 38 -10.65 -0.56 5.87
CA LYS A 38 -10.41 0.48 6.88
C LYS A 38 -10.38 -0.09 8.28
N MET A 39 -11.34 -0.93 8.65
CA MET A 39 -11.39 -1.56 9.97
C MET A 39 -10.15 -2.44 10.24
N HIS A 40 -9.70 -3.20 9.24
CA HIS A 40 -8.52 -4.04 9.39
C HIS A 40 -7.24 -3.22 9.52
N ILE A 41 -7.09 -2.17 8.72
CA ILE A 41 -5.95 -1.24 8.80
C ILE A 41 -5.88 -0.55 10.17
N LEU A 42 -7.02 -0.25 10.79
CA LEU A 42 -7.05 0.38 12.12
C LEU A 42 -6.45 -0.52 13.22
N TYR A 43 -6.66 -1.84 13.16
CA TYR A 43 -6.12 -2.77 14.18
C TYR A 43 -4.78 -3.40 13.79
N CYS A 44 -4.48 -3.50 12.49
CA CYS A 44 -3.28 -4.16 11.98
C CYS A 44 -2.26 -3.11 11.52
N GLU A 45 -1.25 -2.84 12.36
CA GLU A 45 -0.18 -1.89 12.05
C GLU A 45 0.56 -2.22 10.75
N ARG A 46 0.70 -3.51 10.42
CA ARG A 46 1.31 -3.95 9.16
C ARG A 46 0.50 -3.47 7.95
N CYS A 47 -0.81 -3.74 7.95
CA CYS A 47 -1.69 -3.34 6.86
C CYS A 47 -1.81 -1.81 6.80
N LYS A 48 -1.71 -1.12 7.95
CA LYS A 48 -1.57 0.34 8.01
C LYS A 48 -0.32 0.82 7.29
N LYS A 49 0.86 0.29 7.64
CA LYS A 49 2.12 0.67 6.97
C LYS A 49 2.07 0.38 5.48
N TYR A 50 1.56 -0.79 5.08
CA TYR A 50 1.40 -1.16 3.67
C TYR A 50 0.48 -0.18 2.93
N ASN A 51 -0.70 0.10 3.48
CA ASN A 51 -1.66 1.00 2.85
C ASN A 51 -1.17 2.45 2.78
N THR A 52 -0.46 2.93 3.80
CA THR A 52 0.17 4.26 3.76
C THR A 52 1.23 4.36 2.67
N LYS A 53 2.10 3.35 2.55
CA LYS A 53 3.13 3.30 1.48
C LYS A 53 2.50 3.29 0.08
N ASN A 54 1.47 2.48 -0.14
CA ASN A 54 0.76 2.43 -1.42
C ASN A 54 0.04 3.75 -1.76
N SER A 55 -0.58 4.39 -0.76
CA SER A 55 -1.21 5.69 -0.95
C SER A 55 -0.18 6.78 -1.29
N LEU A 56 0.95 6.81 -0.60
CA LEU A 56 2.04 7.74 -0.86
C LEU A 56 2.62 7.55 -2.26
N LEU A 57 2.81 6.30 -2.69
CA LEU A 57 3.22 5.98 -4.06
C LEU A 57 2.22 6.55 -5.07
N THR A 58 0.93 6.25 -4.88
CA THR A 58 -0.15 6.75 -5.75
C THR A 58 -0.17 8.27 -5.80
N ASP A 59 0.05 8.97 -4.68
CA ASP A 59 0.07 10.42 -4.61
C ASP A 59 1.28 11.02 -5.34
N ILE A 60 2.47 10.41 -5.23
CA ILE A 60 3.66 10.83 -5.98
C ILE A 60 3.40 10.69 -7.49
N PHE A 61 2.84 9.55 -7.90
CA PHE A 61 2.49 9.27 -9.29
C PHE A 61 1.37 10.15 -9.84
N LYS A 62 0.43 10.61 -9.00
CA LYS A 62 -0.60 11.57 -9.41
C LYS A 62 -0.10 13.01 -9.47
N LYS A 63 0.88 13.38 -8.63
CA LYS A 63 1.39 14.76 -8.55
C LYS A 63 2.37 15.10 -9.66
N LYS A 64 3.20 14.16 -10.08
CA LYS A 64 4.03 14.31 -11.27
C LYS A 64 3.37 13.48 -12.36
N ASP A 65 2.92 14.14 -13.44
CA ASP A 65 2.31 13.50 -14.61
C ASP A 65 3.41 12.77 -15.41
N TYR A 66 3.93 11.69 -14.82
CA TYR A 66 5.03 10.89 -15.34
C TYR A 66 4.57 10.14 -16.59
N ASN A 67 4.71 10.77 -17.76
CA ASN A 67 4.51 10.09 -19.04
C ASN A 67 5.65 9.11 -19.35
N VAL A 68 6.84 9.35 -18.79
CA VAL A 68 8.02 8.46 -18.85
C VAL A 68 8.75 8.58 -17.51
N LEU A 69 9.08 7.43 -16.90
CA LEU A 69 9.92 7.37 -15.70
C LEU A 69 11.39 7.23 -16.11
N ASP A 70 12.22 8.22 -15.78
CA ASP A 70 13.67 8.07 -15.87
C ASP A 70 14.19 7.27 -14.66
N ILE A 71 15.38 6.67 -14.78
CA ILE A 71 16.03 5.92 -13.71
C ILE A 71 16.20 6.79 -12.46
N LYS A 72 16.46 8.09 -12.65
CA LYS A 72 16.59 9.05 -11.54
C LYS A 72 15.27 9.24 -10.77
N ASP A 73 14.13 9.26 -11.47
CA ASP A 73 12.82 9.38 -10.82
C ASP A 73 12.51 8.11 -10.00
N ILE A 74 12.91 6.94 -10.49
CA ILE A 74 12.73 5.67 -9.78
C ILE A 74 13.55 5.65 -8.48
N GLU A 75 14.78 6.15 -8.51
CA GLU A 75 15.62 6.28 -7.31
C GLU A 75 15.01 7.25 -6.29
N GLU A 76 14.55 8.42 -6.74
CA GLU A 76 13.88 9.42 -5.89
C GLU A 76 12.62 8.84 -5.22
N ILE A 77 11.80 8.09 -5.98
CA ILE A 77 10.59 7.43 -5.47
C ILE A 77 10.97 6.36 -4.43
N LYS A 78 12.00 5.55 -4.69
CA LYS A 78 12.46 4.51 -3.75
C LYS A 78 12.94 5.09 -2.43
N GLU A 79 13.66 6.21 -2.46
CA GLU A 79 14.11 6.89 -1.24
C GLU A 79 12.91 7.41 -0.44
N LYS A 80 11.96 8.08 -1.11
CA LYS A 80 10.75 8.63 -0.47
C LYS A 80 9.83 7.56 0.13
N VAL A 81 9.74 6.38 -0.48
CA VAL A 81 8.89 5.28 0.00
C VAL A 81 9.53 4.47 1.14
N ASN A 82 10.86 4.46 1.24
CA ASN A 82 11.60 3.70 2.25
C ASN A 82 12.00 4.50 3.51
N THR A 83 11.82 5.82 3.50
CA THR A 83 12.25 6.72 4.60
C THR A 83 11.20 6.92 5.72
N ASP A 84 10.01 6.35 5.60
CA ASP A 84 9.04 6.26 6.71
C ASP A 84 9.53 5.26 7.78
N HIS A 85 10.10 5.80 8.87
CA HIS A 85 10.41 5.12 10.13
C HIS A 85 9.14 4.74 10.92
#